data_AF-A0AAE9IFC1-F1
#
_entry.id   AF-A0AAE9IFC1-F1
#
_cell.length_a   1.000
_cell.length_b   1.000
_cell.length_c   1.000
_cell.angle_alpha   90.00
_cell.angle_beta   90.00
_cell.angle_gamma   90.00
#
_symmetry.space_group_name_H-M   'P 1'
#
loop_
_entity.id
_entity.type
_entity.pdbx_description
1 polymer ?
#
loop_
_entity_poly.entity_id
_entity_poly.type
_entity_poly.pdbx_seq_one_letter_code
_entity_poly.pdbx_strand_id
1 'polypeptide(L)'
;MDSSMHEFIIISKHRMYNQYLVKLRACIVLLDEQVLWRVGEAETNSIGGIINHIMVHVRRNAAKLMDPTITYKQGMEDSFIPSMQNKEQLMDEVEEAFLSFCAAILAKFTRITEVAVI
;
A
#
# COMPACT_ATOMS: atom_id res chain seq x y z
N MET A 1 5.49 -24.64 -10.17
CA MET A 1 5.60 -23.17 -10.14
C MET A 1 6.96 -22.80 -10.69
N ASP A 2 7.05 -21.83 -11.60
CA ASP A 2 8.35 -21.32 -12.03
C ASP A 2 9.07 -20.74 -10.81
N SER A 3 10.33 -21.16 -10.57
CA SER A 3 11.15 -20.72 -9.42
C SER A 3 11.17 -19.19 -9.33
N SER A 4 11.17 -18.52 -10.49
CA SER A 4 11.16 -17.07 -10.63
C SER A 4 9.95 -16.40 -9.97
N MET A 5 8.76 -16.99 -10.09
CA MET A 5 7.52 -16.43 -9.52
C MET A 5 7.50 -16.58 -8.00
N HIS A 6 8.09 -17.66 -7.47
CA HIS A 6 8.16 -17.89 -6.03
C HIS A 6 9.12 -16.90 -5.38
N GLU A 7 10.29 -16.73 -5.98
CA GLU A 7 11.27 -15.73 -5.57
C GLU A 7 10.69 -14.32 -5.66
N PHE A 8 9.98 -13.99 -6.74
CA PHE A 8 9.32 -12.69 -6.90
C PHE A 8 8.32 -12.41 -5.77
N ILE A 9 7.52 -13.39 -5.36
CA ILE A 9 6.55 -13.26 -4.27
C ILE A 9 7.25 -13.02 -2.93
N ILE A 10 8.27 -13.82 -2.62
CA ILE A 10 9.04 -13.69 -1.37
C ILE A 10 9.72 -12.32 -1.30
N ILE A 11 10.38 -11.91 -2.38
CA ILE A 11 11.07 -10.62 -2.46
C ILE A 11 10.07 -9.46 -2.34
N SER A 12 8.95 -9.54 -3.06
CA SER A 12 7.89 -8.52 -3.00
C SER A 12 7.33 -8.36 -1.58
N LYS A 13 7.01 -9.47 -0.90
CA LYS A 13 6.55 -9.44 0.50
C LYS A 13 7.60 -8.84 1.42
N HIS A 14 8.85 -9.27 1.31
CA HIS A 14 9.94 -8.78 2.16
C HIS A 14 10.16 -7.28 1.97
N ARG A 15 10.18 -6.80 0.72
CA ARG A 15 10.34 -5.37 0.42
C ARG A 15 9.19 -4.53 0.95
N MET A 16 7.94 -4.95 0.71
CA MET A 16 6.78 -4.17 1.15
C MET A 16 6.68 -4.09 2.67
N TYR A 17 6.75 -5.23 3.36
CA TYR A 17 6.50 -5.27 4.81
C TYR A 17 7.74 -4.97 5.65
N ASN A 18 8.85 -5.65 5.38
CA ASN A 18 10.04 -5.56 6.25
C ASN A 18 10.94 -4.36 5.92
N GLN A 19 10.75 -3.71 4.76
CA GLN A 19 11.59 -2.58 4.36
C GLN A 19 10.79 -1.30 4.16
N TYR A 20 9.81 -1.27 3.25
CA TYR A 20 9.11 -0.04 2.90
C TYR A 20 8.18 0.43 4.02
N LEU A 21 7.37 -0.46 4.60
CA LEU A 21 6.52 -0.10 5.73
C LEU A 21 7.36 0.41 6.92
N VAL A 22 8.44 -0.30 7.28
CA VAL A 22 9.33 0.09 8.39
C VAL A 22 9.90 1.50 8.17
N LYS A 23 10.40 1.79 6.96
CA LYS A 23 10.95 3.11 6.63
C LYS A 23 9.88 4.20 6.63
N LEU A 24 8.71 3.91 6.06
CA LEU A 24 7.60 4.86 6.01
C LEU A 24 7.09 5.19 7.41
N ARG A 25 6.92 4.19 8.28
CA ARG A 25 6.58 4.38 9.71
C ARG A 25 7.59 5.28 10.40
N ALA A 26 8.89 4.98 10.23
CA ALA A 26 9.95 5.81 10.82
C ALA A 26 9.88 7.27 10.34
N CYS A 27 9.63 7.49 9.05
CA CYS A 27 9.43 8.84 8.51
C CYS A 27 8.20 9.54 9.13
N ILE A 28 7.05 8.87 9.19
CA ILE A 28 5.83 9.46 9.76
C ILE A 28 6.04 9.79 11.24
N VAL A 29 6.64 8.89 12.03
CA VAL A 29 6.92 9.13 13.46
C VAL A 29 7.73 10.41 13.67
N LEU A 30 8.71 10.70 12.82
CA LEU A 30 9.57 11.87 12.94
C LEU A 30 8.92 13.20 12.51
N LEU A 31 7.83 13.16 11.74
CA LEU A 31 7.19 14.37 11.23
C LEU A 31 6.19 14.94 12.23
N ASP A 32 6.25 16.24 12.50
CA ASP A 32 5.18 16.92 13.22
C ASP A 32 3.89 16.90 12.41
N GLU A 33 2.75 16.81 13.09
CA GLU A 33 1.43 16.74 12.43
C GLU A 33 1.17 17.95 11.53
N GLN A 34 1.60 19.14 11.94
CA GLN A 34 1.51 20.35 11.11
C GLN A 34 2.33 20.25 9.83
N VAL A 35 3.51 19.60 9.87
CA VAL A 35 4.36 19.43 8.69
C VAL A 35 3.78 18.36 7.78
N LEU A 36 3.25 17.28 8.35
CA LEU A 36 2.62 16.18 7.63
C LEU A 36 1.46 16.68 6.75
N TRP A 37 0.65 17.59 7.27
CA TRP A 37 -0.55 18.09 6.59
C TRP A 37 -0.36 19.44 5.88
N ARG A 38 0.82 20.05 5.98
CA ARG A 38 1.12 21.31 5.28
C ARG A 38 1.06 21.08 3.77
N VAL A 39 0.18 21.82 3.11
CA VAL A 39 0.17 22.01 1.66
C VAL A 39 1.20 23.11 1.35
N GLY A 40 2.08 22.89 0.39
CA GLY A 40 3.12 23.86 0.00
C GLY A 40 2.55 25.03 -0.82
N GLU A 41 3.39 25.64 -1.67
CA GLU A 41 2.89 26.57 -2.69
C GLU A 41 1.99 25.85 -3.70
N ALA A 42 1.15 26.62 -4.40
CA ALA A 42 0.01 26.15 -5.18
C ALA A 42 0.32 24.87 -6.01
N GLU A 43 -0.60 23.91 -5.95
CA GLU A 43 -0.58 22.60 -6.63
C GLU A 43 0.30 21.49 -6.02
N THR A 44 0.95 21.71 -4.88
CA THR A 44 1.72 20.63 -4.20
C THR A 44 0.89 19.89 -3.14
N ASN A 45 0.84 18.56 -3.23
CA ASN A 45 0.17 17.73 -2.21
C ASN A 45 0.96 17.72 -0.90
N SER A 46 0.26 17.67 0.24
CA SER A 46 0.91 17.48 1.55
C SER A 46 1.59 16.12 1.64
N ILE A 47 2.54 15.95 2.55
CA ILE A 47 3.20 14.66 2.77
C ILE A 47 2.16 13.58 3.12
N GLY A 48 1.22 13.91 4.01
CA GLY A 48 0.13 13.01 4.36
C GLY A 48 -0.79 12.69 3.18
N GLY A 49 -1.06 13.66 2.30
CA GLY A 49 -1.78 13.42 1.04
C GLY A 49 -1.04 12.48 0.09
N ILE A 50 0.27 12.62 -0.04
CA ILE A 50 1.12 11.72 -0.83
C ILE A 50 1.10 10.30 -0.24
N ILE A 51 1.19 10.17 1.08
CA ILE A 51 1.10 8.88 1.77
C ILE A 51 -0.27 8.24 1.52
N ASN A 52 -1.34 9.02 1.61
CA ASN A 52 -2.69 8.53 1.31
C ASN A 52 -2.80 8.00 -0.13
N HIS A 53 -2.24 8.73 -1.10
CA HIS A 53 -2.19 8.28 -2.49
C HIS A 53 -1.43 6.94 -2.64
N ILE A 54 -0.29 6.79 -1.97
CA ILE A 54 0.47 5.53 -1.96
C ILE A 54 -0.41 4.39 -1.39
N MET A 55 -1.12 4.63 -0.28
CA MET A 55 -2.02 3.61 0.29
C MET A 55 -3.11 3.19 -0.70
N VAL A 56 -3.67 4.11 -1.48
CA VAL A 56 -4.65 3.76 -2.52
C VAL A 56 -4.03 2.83 -3.56
N HIS A 57 -2.80 3.07 -4.02
CA HIS A 57 -2.11 2.13 -4.92
C HIS A 57 -1.91 0.76 -4.29
N VAL A 58 -1.45 0.72 -3.04
CA VAL A 58 -1.22 -0.54 -2.30
C VAL A 58 -2.53 -1.34 -2.19
N ARG A 59 -3.63 -0.70 -1.78
CA ARG A 59 -4.96 -1.32 -1.67
C ARG A 59 -5.49 -1.76 -3.04
N ARG A 60 -5.38 -0.93 -4.07
CA ARG A 60 -5.82 -1.28 -5.43
C ARG A 60 -5.07 -2.49 -5.99
N ASN A 61 -3.77 -2.57 -5.73
CA ASN A 61 -2.94 -3.72 -6.13
C ASN A 61 -3.30 -4.98 -5.33
N ALA A 62 -3.55 -4.85 -4.02
CA ALA A 62 -4.04 -5.96 -3.20
C ALA A 62 -5.36 -6.52 -3.74
N ALA A 63 -6.32 -5.65 -4.05
CA ALA A 63 -7.60 -6.03 -4.66
C ALA A 63 -7.41 -6.75 -6.00
N LYS A 64 -6.59 -6.20 -6.90
CA LYS A 64 -6.28 -6.83 -8.21
C LYS A 64 -5.56 -8.17 -8.09
N LEU A 65 -4.74 -8.35 -7.06
CA LEU A 65 -4.13 -9.65 -6.80
C LEU A 65 -5.21 -10.69 -6.46
N MET A 66 -6.19 -10.31 -5.64
CA MET A 66 -7.29 -11.18 -5.24
C MET A 66 -8.32 -11.44 -6.34
N ASP A 67 -8.64 -10.42 -7.14
CA ASP A 67 -9.52 -10.49 -8.30
C ASP A 67 -8.91 -9.74 -9.49
N PRO A 68 -8.28 -10.47 -10.44
CA PRO A 68 -7.68 -9.88 -11.63
C PRO A 68 -8.68 -9.20 -12.58
N THR A 69 -9.98 -9.44 -12.43
CA THR A 69 -11.02 -8.86 -13.29
C THR A 69 -11.35 -7.41 -12.92
N ILE A 70 -10.90 -6.94 -11.75
CA ILE A 70 -11.11 -5.57 -11.29
C ILE A 70 -10.46 -4.58 -12.26
N THR A 71 -11.29 -3.70 -12.82
CA THR A 71 -10.89 -2.55 -13.63
C THR A 71 -11.27 -1.25 -12.93
N TYR A 72 -10.35 -0.29 -12.89
CA TYR A 72 -10.61 1.03 -12.31
C TYR A 72 -10.91 2.01 -13.45
N LYS A 73 -12.15 2.51 -13.52
CA LYS A 73 -12.61 3.41 -14.60
C LYS A 73 -12.24 4.88 -14.36
N GLN A 74 -11.96 5.24 -13.12
CA GLN A 74 -11.52 6.58 -12.71
C GLN A 74 -10.08 6.51 -12.17
N GLY A 75 -9.37 7.63 -12.30
CA GLY A 75 -8.04 7.80 -11.74
C GLY A 75 -8.05 7.86 -10.22
N MET A 76 -7.05 8.52 -9.66
CA MET A 76 -6.82 8.64 -8.21
C MET A 76 -6.58 10.09 -7.80
N GLU A 77 -7.03 11.03 -8.63
CA GLU A 77 -6.76 12.46 -8.47
C GLU A 77 -7.28 12.99 -7.13
N ASP A 78 -8.43 12.49 -6.65
CA ASP A 78 -9.01 12.91 -5.36
C ASP A 78 -8.37 12.22 -4.13
N SER A 79 -7.53 11.21 -4.33
CA SER A 79 -6.95 10.44 -3.21
C SER A 79 -5.86 11.19 -2.43
N PHE A 80 -5.44 12.36 -2.91
CA PHE A 80 -4.53 13.22 -2.16
C PHE A 80 -5.22 14.01 -1.05
N ILE A 81 -6.56 14.03 -0.99
CA ILE A 81 -7.33 14.70 0.06
C ILE A 81 -7.84 13.62 1.03
N PRO A 82 -7.13 13.34 2.13
CA PRO A 82 -7.62 12.40 3.12
C PRO A 82 -8.85 12.96 3.82
N SER A 83 -9.80 12.08 4.13
CA SER A 83 -11.03 12.42 4.86
C SER A 83 -10.76 12.89 6.29
N MET A 84 -9.62 12.49 6.87
CA MET A 84 -9.15 12.92 8.17
C MET A 84 -7.64 13.20 8.14
N GLN A 85 -7.23 14.32 8.74
CA GLN A 85 -5.85 14.75 8.84
C GLN A 85 -5.32 14.50 10.26
N ASN A 86 -5.17 13.23 10.62
CA ASN A 86 -4.68 12.79 11.92
C ASN A 86 -3.48 11.85 11.75
N LYS A 87 -2.37 12.13 12.43
CA LYS A 87 -1.11 11.39 12.28
C LYS A 87 -1.20 9.94 12.78
N GLU A 88 -1.88 9.71 13.90
CA GLU A 88 -2.03 8.37 14.50
C GLU A 88 -2.89 7.49 13.60
N GLN A 89 -4.04 8.00 13.16
CA GLN A 89 -4.90 7.31 12.20
C GLN A 89 -4.19 7.05 10.87
N LEU A 90 -3.41 8.00 10.35
CA LEU A 90 -2.61 7.78 9.15
C LEU A 90 -1.64 6.60 9.34
N MET A 91 -1.03 6.46 10.53
CA MET A 91 -0.14 5.34 10.83
C MET A 91 -0.90 4.01 10.77
N ASP A 92 -2.04 3.93 11.42
CA ASP A 92 -2.88 2.71 11.44
C ASP A 92 -3.33 2.32 10.04
N GLU A 93 -3.76 3.30 9.23
CA GLU A 93 -4.17 3.05 7.85
C GLU A 93 -3.00 2.60 6.97
N VAL A 94 -1.79 3.13 7.17
CA VAL A 94 -0.59 2.70 6.45
C VAL A 94 -0.26 1.25 6.80
N GLU A 95 -0.31 0.89 8.09
CA GLU A 95 -0.07 -0.48 8.52
C GLU A 95 -1.10 -1.45 7.95
N GLU A 96 -2.38 -1.10 8.01
CA GLU A 96 -3.49 -1.87 7.43
C GLU A 96 -3.27 -2.11 5.94
N ALA A 97 -3.02 -1.05 5.16
CA ALA A 97 -2.88 -1.17 3.71
C ALA A 97 -1.75 -2.14 3.32
N PHE A 98 -0.60 -2.03 3.98
CA PHE A 98 0.56 -2.89 3.71
C PHE A 98 0.35 -4.33 4.19
N LEU A 99 -0.32 -4.54 5.34
CA LEU A 99 -0.70 -5.87 5.82
C LEU A 99 -1.67 -6.55 4.85
N SER A 100 -2.70 -5.84 4.39
CA SER A 100 -3.69 -6.31 3.43
C SER A 100 -3.04 -6.71 2.10
N PHE A 101 -2.06 -5.93 1.62
CA PHE A 101 -1.27 -6.31 0.44
C PHE A 101 -0.47 -7.60 0.64
N CYS A 102 0.18 -7.76 1.80
CA CYS A 102 0.93 -8.98 2.10
C CYS A 102 0.03 -10.21 2.21
N ALA A 103 -1.15 -10.05 2.83
CA ALA A 103 -2.16 -11.11 2.89
C ALA A 103 -2.63 -11.51 1.48
N ALA A 104 -2.90 -10.53 0.61
CA ALA A 104 -3.32 -10.79 -0.77
C ALA A 104 -2.27 -11.55 -1.59
N ILE A 105 -0.99 -11.18 -1.46
CA ILE A 105 0.12 -11.91 -2.10
C ILE A 105 0.17 -13.37 -1.64
N LEU A 106 0.04 -13.62 -0.33
CA LEU A 106 0.09 -14.98 0.23
C LEU A 106 -1.13 -15.82 -0.15
N ALA A 107 -2.32 -15.22 -0.14
CA ALA A 107 -3.55 -15.89 -0.56
C ALA A 107 -3.47 -16.32 -2.03
N LYS A 108 -2.94 -15.45 -2.90
CA LYS A 108 -2.71 -15.78 -4.31
C LYS A 108 -1.70 -16.91 -4.48
N PHE A 109 -0.62 -16.90 -3.69
CA PHE A 109 0.36 -17.98 -3.67
C PHE A 109 -0.28 -19.33 -3.30
N THR A 110 -1.08 -19.36 -2.23
CA THR A 110 -1.71 -20.59 -1.71
C THR A 110 -2.72 -21.17 -2.71
N ARG A 111 -3.56 -20.33 -3.32
CA ARG A 111 -4.52 -20.76 -4.35
C ARG A 111 -3.84 -21.34 -5.60
N ILE A 112 -2.69 -20.80 -6.00
CA ILE A 112 -1.94 -21.33 -7.16
C ILE A 112 -1.36 -22.71 -6.84
N THR A 113 -0.89 -22.94 -5.60
CA THR A 113 -0.36 -24.25 -5.20
C THR A 113 -1.44 -25.33 -5.10
N GLU A 114 -2.68 -24.99 -4.76
CA GLU A 114 -3.79 -25.95 -4.73
C GLU A 114 -4.27 -26.36 -6.13
N VAL A 115 -4.32 -25.42 -7.09
CA VAL A 115 -4.73 -25.71 -8.47
C VAL A 115 -3.68 -26.52 -9.23
N ALA A 116 -2.40 -26.44 -8.84
CA ALA A 116 -1.30 -27.17 -9.49
C ALA A 116 -1.15 -28.64 -9.05
N VAL A 117 -2.02 -29.14 -8.15
CA VAL A 117 -1.95 -30.50 -7.57
C VAL A 117 -3.10 -31.40 -8.08
N ILE A 118 -3.86 -30.97 -9.10
CA ILE A 118 -4.92 -31.76 -9.74
C ILE A 118 -4.48 -32.19 -11.15
#